data_AF-A0A919YXD0-F1
#
_entry.id   AF-A0A919YXD0-F1
#
_cell.length_a   1.000
_cell.length_b   1.000
_cell.length_c   1.000
_cell.angle_alpha   90.00
_cell.angle_beta   90.00
_cell.angle_gamma   90.00
#
_symmetry.space_group_name_H-M   'P 1'
#
loop_
_entity.id
_entity.type
_entity.pdbx_description
1 polymer ?
#
loop_
_entity_poly.entity_id
_entity_poly.type
_entity_poly.pdbx_seq_one_letter_code
_entity_poly.pdbx_strand_id
1 'polypeptide(L)'
;MTLVTWDSINKGTSVNLSNENLTATISNVNSTALATVSKESGKWYWELKAQGYIKIGIVKTTVGSGNSYRSSNAMYYGTNGMKSSGYSEVPYGSSFGGNDIISVLLDLDEGIIEFWKNGVSQGNAYLDANRLEEIYAAATVRQNTSSTVTANFGSTPFTYEMPEGYFSYDGSQYSSYDRFLIQTSNNETITIKYDESKIENAIPVMTSNTSPEGEVIYSSYYDTYYPWKAFDKSTAQSDRWATSSSTGYLGYKFSIKKIITSYTITHATSLANTLTPNTWTFEASNDGTDWIVLDSQHSQIFQSKERRKYTFFNDKEYLLYRINVSKNNGHNYLSIGELEMSEYFPYTYRYIPMATEQNFINHGMDRSIQLDLSTQFKCKVYIEQIGTALGEGKVFKKMTDTSKKSIKSVKIN
;
A
#
# COMPACT_ATOMS: atom_id res chain seq x y z
N MET A 1 -4.49 -9.09 12.69
CA MET A 1 -5.24 -9.46 11.48
C MET A 1 -5.66 -10.91 11.64
N THR A 2 -6.94 -11.24 11.52
CA THR A 2 -7.45 -12.62 11.63
C THR A 2 -7.03 -13.41 10.39
N LEU A 3 -6.47 -14.61 10.57
CA LEU A 3 -6.04 -15.48 9.47
C LEU A 3 -7.26 -15.86 8.60
N VAL A 4 -7.13 -15.76 7.28
CA VAL A 4 -8.17 -16.23 6.35
C VAL A 4 -7.98 -17.72 6.10
N THR A 5 -8.99 -18.51 6.46
CA THR A 5 -9.02 -19.98 6.35
C THR A 5 -10.37 -20.43 5.86
N TRP A 6 -10.58 -21.75 5.71
CA TRP A 6 -11.95 -22.27 5.69
C TRP A 6 -12.62 -21.99 7.04
N ASP A 7 -13.88 -21.58 7.01
CA ASP A 7 -14.65 -21.19 8.17
C ASP A 7 -15.06 -22.42 8.98
N SER A 8 -14.62 -22.48 10.23
CA SER A 8 -14.93 -23.60 11.15
C SER A 8 -16.35 -23.50 11.71
N ILE A 9 -16.98 -22.33 11.65
CA ILE A 9 -18.31 -22.01 12.15
C ILE A 9 -19.32 -22.10 11.00
N ASN A 10 -19.07 -21.40 9.89
CA ASN A 10 -19.98 -21.33 8.74
C ASN A 10 -19.59 -22.32 7.62
N LYS A 11 -19.80 -23.62 7.87
CA LYS A 11 -19.53 -24.70 6.92
C LYS A 11 -20.62 -25.77 6.93
N GLY A 12 -20.69 -26.55 5.85
CA GLY A 12 -21.55 -27.73 5.79
C GLY A 12 -21.21 -28.77 6.88
N THR A 13 -22.22 -29.52 7.32
CA THR A 13 -22.09 -30.50 8.40
C THR A 13 -21.11 -31.63 8.10
N SER A 14 -20.92 -31.99 6.82
CA SER A 14 -19.97 -33.02 6.38
C SER A 14 -18.60 -32.46 5.99
N VAL A 15 -18.30 -31.20 6.34
CA VAL A 15 -16.98 -30.60 6.14
C VAL A 15 -16.12 -30.80 7.37
N ASN A 16 -15.02 -31.55 7.22
CA ASN A 16 -13.99 -31.71 8.24
C ASN A 16 -12.76 -30.88 7.87
N LEU A 17 -12.30 -30.04 8.79
CA LEU A 17 -11.17 -29.14 8.57
C LEU A 17 -9.91 -29.68 9.25
N SER A 18 -8.77 -29.53 8.59
CA SER A 18 -7.44 -29.88 9.08
C SER A 18 -6.40 -28.89 8.54
N ASN A 19 -5.13 -29.07 8.92
CA ASN A 19 -4.03 -28.18 8.53
C ASN A 19 -4.35 -26.72 8.87
N GLU A 20 -4.66 -26.44 10.14
CA GLU A 20 -5.04 -25.10 10.62
C GLU A 20 -6.22 -24.50 9.83
N ASN A 21 -7.20 -25.35 9.49
CA ASN A 21 -8.38 -25.00 8.68
C ASN A 21 -8.08 -24.58 7.23
N LEU A 22 -6.89 -24.88 6.69
CA LEU A 22 -6.59 -24.67 5.27
C LEU A 22 -6.96 -25.86 4.40
N THR A 23 -7.16 -27.04 4.98
CA THR A 23 -7.63 -28.23 4.26
C THR A 23 -9.05 -28.59 4.66
N ALA A 24 -9.96 -28.64 3.68
CA ALA A 24 -11.33 -29.12 3.85
C ALA A 24 -11.49 -30.50 3.21
N THR A 25 -11.99 -31.46 4.00
CA THR A 25 -12.45 -32.77 3.51
C THR A 25 -13.98 -32.77 3.49
N ILE A 26 -14.56 -33.01 2.31
CA ILE A 26 -16.00 -32.91 2.04
C ILE A 26 -16.47 -34.24 1.45
N SER A 27 -17.51 -34.84 2.04
CA SER A 27 -17.97 -36.19 1.64
C SER A 27 -19.44 -36.24 1.18
N ASN A 28 -20.15 -35.11 1.21
CA ASN A 28 -21.58 -35.04 0.92
C ASN A 28 -21.88 -33.81 0.04
N VAL A 29 -22.69 -33.99 -1.01
CA VAL A 29 -23.08 -32.92 -1.94
C VAL A 29 -23.85 -31.78 -1.27
N ASN A 30 -24.48 -32.04 -0.12
CA ASN A 30 -25.17 -31.05 0.70
C ASN A 30 -24.22 -30.34 1.68
N SER A 31 -22.92 -30.32 1.41
CA SER A 31 -21.92 -29.68 2.25
C SER A 31 -20.97 -28.83 1.42
N THR A 32 -20.68 -27.63 1.92
CA THR A 32 -19.83 -26.61 1.29
C THR A 32 -18.86 -26.08 2.33
N ALA A 33 -17.58 -25.99 1.99
CA ALA A 33 -16.60 -25.22 2.75
C ALA A 33 -16.60 -23.78 2.23
N LEU A 34 -16.67 -22.81 3.14
CA LEU A 34 -16.63 -21.38 2.84
C LEU A 34 -15.38 -20.77 3.48
N ALA A 35 -14.79 -19.75 2.87
CA ALA A 35 -13.76 -18.96 3.54
C ALA A 35 -14.34 -18.15 4.72
N THR A 36 -13.49 -17.67 5.63
CA THR A 36 -13.92 -16.85 6.78
C THR A 36 -14.32 -15.42 6.44
N VAL A 37 -14.01 -14.94 5.22
CA VAL A 37 -14.19 -13.55 4.80
C VAL A 37 -14.92 -13.51 3.45
N SER A 38 -15.89 -12.60 3.32
CA SER A 38 -16.57 -12.28 2.06
C SER A 38 -15.83 -11.19 1.27
N LYS A 39 -16.11 -11.11 -0.03
CA LYS A 39 -15.67 -10.04 -0.93
C LYS A 39 -16.87 -9.40 -1.61
N GLU A 40 -16.83 -8.08 -1.75
CA GLU A 40 -17.92 -7.28 -2.34
C GLU A 40 -17.48 -6.44 -3.55
N SER A 41 -16.17 -6.17 -3.70
CA SER A 41 -15.58 -5.42 -4.82
C SER A 41 -14.10 -5.77 -4.97
N GLY A 42 -13.45 -5.31 -6.05
CA GLY A 42 -12.03 -5.48 -6.27
C GLY A 42 -11.62 -6.81 -6.92
N LYS A 43 -10.30 -6.98 -7.09
CA LYS A 43 -9.68 -8.12 -7.77
C LYS A 43 -8.94 -9.02 -6.79
N TRP A 44 -9.29 -10.30 -6.74
CA TRP A 44 -8.84 -11.26 -5.74
C TRP A 44 -8.26 -12.53 -6.33
N TYR A 45 -7.24 -13.08 -5.68
CA TYR A 45 -6.50 -14.26 -6.12
C TYR A 45 -6.29 -15.25 -4.97
N TRP A 46 -6.48 -16.54 -5.24
CA TRP A 46 -6.08 -17.62 -4.32
C TRP A 46 -5.77 -18.90 -5.08
N GLU A 47 -5.05 -19.82 -4.44
CA GLU A 47 -4.68 -21.10 -5.02
C GLU A 47 -5.31 -22.26 -4.25
N LEU A 48 -5.73 -23.28 -5.00
CA LEU A 48 -6.39 -24.46 -4.48
C LEU A 48 -5.72 -25.71 -5.03
N LYS A 49 -5.43 -26.67 -4.16
CA LYS A 49 -5.02 -28.03 -4.52
C LYS A 49 -6.16 -28.98 -4.17
N ALA A 50 -6.82 -29.53 -5.19
CA ALA A 50 -8.09 -30.24 -5.01
C ALA A 50 -8.03 -31.67 -5.55
N GLN A 51 -8.54 -32.63 -4.80
CA GLN A 51 -8.52 -34.06 -5.13
C GLN A 51 -9.91 -34.67 -5.00
N GLY A 52 -10.29 -35.52 -5.96
CA GLY A 52 -11.56 -36.23 -5.98
C GLY A 52 -12.63 -35.55 -6.84
N TYR A 53 -13.88 -35.68 -6.42
CA TYR A 53 -15.08 -35.21 -7.14
C TYR A 53 -15.48 -33.81 -6.67
N ILE A 54 -14.56 -32.85 -6.74
CA ILE A 54 -14.69 -31.53 -6.12
C ILE A 54 -14.95 -30.41 -7.16
N LYS A 55 -15.67 -29.39 -6.70
CA LYS A 55 -15.99 -28.14 -7.38
C LYS A 55 -15.45 -27.00 -6.53
N ILE A 56 -14.76 -26.05 -7.15
CA ILE A 56 -14.11 -24.90 -6.50
C ILE A 56 -14.50 -23.60 -7.19
N GLY A 57 -14.62 -22.52 -6.44
CA GLY A 57 -15.08 -21.23 -6.98
C GLY A 57 -15.69 -20.37 -5.90
N ILE A 58 -16.90 -19.86 -6.13
CA ILE A 58 -17.52 -18.83 -5.31
C ILE A 58 -19.01 -19.07 -5.02
N VAL A 59 -19.52 -18.53 -3.92
CA VAL A 59 -20.96 -18.59 -3.54
C VAL A 59 -21.40 -17.41 -2.65
N LYS A 60 -22.67 -16.99 -2.77
CA LYS A 60 -23.35 -16.05 -1.84
C LYS A 60 -23.96 -16.78 -0.62
N THR A 61 -23.84 -16.20 0.57
CA THR A 61 -24.20 -16.80 1.89
C THR A 61 -25.65 -17.19 2.10
N THR A 62 -26.60 -16.60 1.37
CA THR A 62 -28.03 -16.85 1.56
C THR A 62 -28.47 -18.28 1.22
N VAL A 63 -27.56 -19.12 0.74
CA VAL A 63 -27.74 -20.57 0.59
C VAL A 63 -27.61 -21.23 1.96
N GLY A 64 -28.64 -21.10 2.81
CA GLY A 64 -28.74 -21.60 4.19
C GLY A 64 -27.74 -22.70 4.56
N SER A 65 -26.60 -22.27 5.09
CA SER A 65 -25.59 -23.07 5.82
C SER A 65 -25.40 -24.53 5.41
N GLY A 66 -25.17 -24.82 4.12
CA GLY A 66 -24.63 -26.15 3.75
C GLY A 66 -24.56 -26.54 2.28
N ASN A 67 -25.50 -26.17 1.40
CA ASN A 67 -25.61 -26.81 0.08
C ASN A 67 -25.60 -25.85 -1.11
N SER A 68 -24.44 -25.66 -1.73
CA SER A 68 -24.28 -24.82 -2.93
C SER A 68 -24.09 -25.59 -4.23
N TYR A 69 -24.03 -26.92 -4.19
CA TYR A 69 -23.61 -27.78 -5.32
C TYR A 69 -24.34 -27.51 -6.64
N ARG A 70 -25.62 -27.12 -6.57
CA ARG A 70 -26.47 -26.76 -7.73
C ARG A 70 -27.18 -25.41 -7.55
N SER A 71 -26.58 -24.51 -6.77
CA SER A 71 -27.17 -23.19 -6.54
C SER A 71 -26.87 -22.24 -7.70
N SER A 72 -27.87 -21.48 -8.15
CA SER A 72 -27.68 -20.35 -9.07
C SER A 72 -26.93 -19.17 -8.42
N ASN A 73 -26.78 -19.20 -7.10
CA ASN A 73 -25.96 -18.28 -6.31
C ASN A 73 -24.52 -18.77 -6.14
N ALA A 74 -24.12 -19.80 -6.90
CA ALA A 74 -22.76 -20.32 -6.94
C ALA A 74 -22.22 -20.36 -8.37
N MET A 75 -20.91 -20.20 -8.49
CA MET A 75 -20.16 -20.30 -9.74
C MET A 75 -18.92 -21.16 -9.48
N TYR A 76 -18.85 -22.32 -10.12
CA TYR A 76 -17.87 -23.35 -9.82
C TYR A 76 -17.17 -23.90 -11.05
N TYR A 77 -15.90 -24.25 -10.86
CA TYR A 77 -15.12 -25.09 -11.76
C TYR A 77 -14.85 -26.45 -11.11
N GLY A 78 -15.19 -27.54 -11.81
CA GLY A 78 -15.08 -28.91 -11.32
C GLY A 78 -13.88 -29.68 -11.86
N THR A 79 -13.40 -30.68 -11.13
CA THR A 79 -12.27 -31.54 -11.55
C THR A 79 -12.47 -32.25 -12.89
N ASN A 80 -13.70 -32.33 -13.39
CA ASN A 80 -14.07 -32.85 -14.71
C ASN A 80 -13.90 -31.84 -15.86
N GLY A 81 -13.40 -30.63 -15.62
CA GLY A 81 -13.23 -29.60 -16.65
C GLY A 81 -14.51 -28.80 -16.96
N MET A 82 -15.56 -29.01 -16.18
CA MET A 82 -16.85 -28.35 -16.38
C MET A 82 -16.98 -27.14 -15.45
N LYS A 83 -17.60 -26.06 -15.95
CA LYS A 83 -18.11 -24.99 -15.11
C LYS A 83 -19.59 -25.20 -14.82
N SER A 84 -20.07 -24.81 -13.65
CA SER A 84 -21.48 -24.95 -13.28
C SER A 84 -22.03 -23.80 -12.46
N SER A 85 -23.26 -23.38 -12.76
CA SER A 85 -24.06 -22.46 -11.96
C SER A 85 -25.52 -22.92 -12.02
N GLY A 86 -26.16 -23.08 -10.87
CA GLY A 86 -27.47 -23.73 -10.80
C GLY A 86 -27.41 -25.19 -11.23
N TYR A 87 -28.37 -25.61 -12.04
CA TYR A 87 -28.41 -26.94 -12.67
C TYR A 87 -27.63 -27.01 -13.99
N SER A 88 -27.07 -25.90 -14.46
CA SER A 88 -26.30 -25.85 -15.71
C SER A 88 -24.86 -26.29 -15.44
N GLU A 89 -24.39 -27.27 -16.23
CA GLU A 89 -23.00 -27.73 -16.23
C GLU A 89 -22.52 -27.80 -17.68
N VAL A 90 -21.53 -26.99 -18.03
CA VAL A 90 -21.04 -26.84 -19.40
C VAL A 90 -19.51 -26.98 -19.47
N PRO A 91 -18.95 -27.47 -20.59
CA PRO A 91 -17.50 -27.52 -20.77
C PRO A 91 -16.88 -26.13 -20.64
N TYR A 92 -15.71 -26.05 -20.03
CA TYR A 92 -15.00 -24.77 -19.85
C TYR A 92 -13.48 -24.93 -19.95
N GLY A 93 -12.88 -25.77 -19.12
CA GLY A 93 -11.43 -25.89 -19.02
C GLY A 93 -10.97 -27.34 -18.96
N SER A 94 -9.66 -27.54 -18.77
CA SER A 94 -9.07 -28.87 -18.66
C SER A 94 -9.41 -29.54 -17.33
N SER A 95 -9.69 -30.85 -17.33
CA SER A 95 -9.80 -31.60 -16.07
C SER A 95 -8.55 -31.45 -15.21
N PHE A 96 -8.71 -31.52 -13.89
CA PHE A 96 -7.63 -31.34 -12.92
C PHE A 96 -7.77 -32.30 -11.73
N GLY A 97 -6.67 -32.55 -11.01
CA GLY A 97 -6.65 -33.45 -9.86
C GLY A 97 -5.63 -33.06 -8.81
N GLY A 98 -5.36 -33.97 -7.88
CA GLY A 98 -4.58 -33.69 -6.66
C GLY A 98 -3.12 -33.30 -6.86
N ASN A 99 -2.58 -33.34 -8.08
CA ASN A 99 -1.25 -32.85 -8.40
C ASN A 99 -1.25 -31.45 -9.04
N ASP A 100 -2.42 -30.97 -9.46
CA ASP A 100 -2.59 -29.67 -10.08
C ASP A 100 -2.86 -28.60 -9.01
N ILE A 101 -2.41 -27.39 -9.29
CA ILE A 101 -2.75 -26.20 -8.52
C ILE A 101 -3.64 -25.34 -9.41
N ILE A 102 -4.80 -25.00 -8.86
CA ILE A 102 -5.78 -24.16 -9.53
C ILE A 102 -5.77 -22.78 -8.89
N SER A 103 -5.40 -21.78 -9.67
CA SER A 103 -5.55 -20.38 -9.27
C SER A 103 -6.95 -19.90 -9.62
N VAL A 104 -7.58 -19.15 -8.72
CA VAL A 104 -8.87 -18.50 -8.95
C VAL A 104 -8.64 -17.00 -8.99
N LEU A 105 -8.96 -16.39 -10.12
CA LEU A 105 -8.87 -14.95 -10.35
C LEU A 105 -10.30 -14.42 -10.36
N LEU A 106 -10.64 -13.57 -9.40
CA LEU A 106 -11.97 -12.98 -9.25
C LEU A 106 -11.87 -11.47 -9.39
N ASP A 107 -12.38 -10.91 -10.49
CA ASP A 107 -12.53 -9.47 -10.71
C ASP A 107 -14.00 -9.09 -10.47
N LEU A 108 -14.32 -8.58 -9.28
CA LEU A 108 -15.68 -8.17 -8.95
C LEU A 108 -16.06 -6.82 -9.55
N ASP A 109 -15.08 -6.02 -9.96
CA ASP A 109 -15.35 -4.74 -10.59
C ASP A 109 -15.94 -4.96 -11.99
N GLU A 110 -15.40 -5.94 -12.73
CA GLU A 110 -15.88 -6.34 -14.07
C GLU A 110 -16.80 -7.58 -14.04
N GLY A 111 -16.98 -8.22 -12.89
CA GLY A 111 -17.79 -9.44 -12.75
C GLY A 111 -17.16 -10.68 -13.39
N ILE A 112 -15.85 -10.70 -13.59
CA ILE A 112 -15.13 -11.80 -14.25
C ILE A 112 -14.62 -12.78 -13.19
N ILE A 113 -14.75 -14.07 -13.48
CA ILE A 113 -13.94 -15.10 -12.80
C ILE A 113 -13.24 -15.95 -13.84
N GLU A 114 -11.95 -16.17 -13.62
CA GLU A 114 -11.06 -16.96 -14.45
C GLU A 114 -10.33 -17.98 -13.58
N PHE A 115 -10.07 -19.15 -14.14
CA PHE A 115 -9.30 -20.19 -13.47
C PHE A 115 -8.02 -20.46 -14.25
N TRP A 116 -6.90 -20.58 -13.55
CA TRP A 116 -5.65 -21.04 -14.14
C TRP A 116 -5.35 -22.45 -13.65
N LYS A 117 -4.91 -23.32 -14.56
CA LYS A 117 -4.38 -24.64 -14.20
C LYS A 117 -2.87 -24.59 -14.33
N ASN A 118 -2.17 -24.80 -13.23
CA ASN A 118 -0.71 -24.82 -13.19
C ASN A 118 -0.09 -23.56 -13.83
N GLY A 119 -0.64 -22.38 -13.51
CA GLY A 119 -0.20 -21.09 -14.04
C GLY A 119 -0.69 -20.75 -15.46
N VAL A 120 -1.49 -21.62 -16.09
CA VAL A 120 -2.00 -21.40 -17.45
C VAL A 120 -3.50 -21.11 -17.43
N SER A 121 -3.88 -19.97 -18.01
CA SER A 121 -5.27 -19.56 -18.21
C SER A 121 -6.14 -20.65 -18.84
N GLN A 122 -7.33 -20.87 -18.29
CA GLN A 122 -8.40 -21.67 -18.90
C GLN A 122 -9.47 -20.78 -19.57
N GLY A 123 -9.21 -19.48 -19.74
CA GLY A 123 -10.13 -18.46 -20.26
C GLY A 123 -11.15 -17.96 -19.23
N ASN A 124 -11.98 -16.97 -19.57
CA ASN A 124 -12.99 -16.45 -18.63
C ASN A 124 -14.11 -17.47 -18.42
N ALA A 125 -14.34 -17.89 -17.16
CA ALA A 125 -15.38 -18.85 -16.81
C ALA A 125 -16.75 -18.18 -16.72
N TYR A 126 -16.83 -17.03 -16.05
CA TYR A 126 -18.06 -16.26 -15.88
C TYR A 126 -17.76 -14.77 -16.06
N LEU A 127 -18.79 -14.02 -16.45
CA LEU A 127 -18.72 -12.58 -16.77
C LEU A 127 -19.81 -11.78 -16.03
N ASP A 128 -20.45 -12.41 -15.04
CA ASP A 128 -21.59 -11.89 -14.29
C ASP A 128 -21.45 -12.12 -12.78
N ALA A 129 -20.23 -12.32 -12.26
CA ALA A 129 -19.97 -12.66 -10.86
C ALA A 129 -20.44 -11.55 -9.89
N ASN A 130 -20.35 -10.29 -10.32
CA ASN A 130 -20.76 -9.11 -9.54
C ASN A 130 -22.27 -9.05 -9.25
N ARG A 131 -23.11 -9.84 -9.92
CA ARG A 131 -24.53 -9.98 -9.56
C ARG A 131 -24.72 -10.63 -8.19
N LEU A 132 -23.71 -11.38 -7.73
CA LEU A 132 -23.67 -11.97 -6.41
C LEU A 132 -23.01 -10.96 -5.47
N GLU A 133 -23.78 -10.31 -4.63
CA GLU A 133 -23.22 -9.48 -3.54
C GLU A 133 -22.72 -10.41 -2.41
N GLU A 134 -21.68 -9.99 -1.67
CA GLU A 134 -21.15 -10.69 -0.49
C GLU A 134 -20.73 -12.15 -0.78
N ILE A 135 -19.65 -12.29 -1.56
CA ILE A 135 -19.19 -13.57 -2.11
C ILE A 135 -18.10 -14.20 -1.25
N TYR A 136 -18.20 -15.51 -1.04
CA TYR A 136 -17.18 -16.31 -0.38
C TYR A 136 -16.48 -17.23 -1.37
N ALA A 137 -15.16 -17.40 -1.21
CA ALA A 137 -14.45 -18.52 -1.80
C ALA A 137 -15.02 -19.82 -1.22
N ALA A 138 -15.28 -20.78 -2.10
CA ALA A 138 -16.05 -21.95 -1.74
C ALA A 138 -15.58 -23.22 -2.45
N ALA A 139 -15.81 -24.34 -1.78
CA ALA A 139 -15.62 -25.67 -2.34
C ALA A 139 -16.74 -26.63 -1.92
N THR A 140 -17.16 -27.49 -2.83
CA THR A 140 -18.20 -28.51 -2.60
C THR A 140 -17.93 -29.74 -3.48
N VAL A 141 -18.68 -30.83 -3.25
CA VAL A 141 -18.50 -32.08 -4.02
C VAL A 141 -19.65 -32.33 -4.97
N ARG A 142 -19.36 -33.01 -6.09
CA ARG A 142 -20.37 -33.39 -7.08
C ARG A 142 -21.05 -34.73 -6.83
N GLN A 143 -20.48 -35.54 -5.94
CA GLN A 143 -20.97 -36.86 -5.56
C GLN A 143 -20.70 -37.09 -4.07
N ASN A 144 -21.42 -38.03 -3.45
CA ASN A 144 -21.22 -38.40 -2.04
C ASN A 144 -19.96 -39.27 -1.88
N THR A 145 -18.80 -38.67 -2.13
CA THR A 145 -17.48 -39.31 -2.09
C THR A 145 -16.49 -38.33 -1.48
N SER A 146 -15.72 -38.81 -0.51
CA SER A 146 -14.71 -38.00 0.18
C SER A 146 -13.74 -37.38 -0.80
N SER A 147 -13.68 -36.05 -0.81
CA SER A 147 -12.80 -35.24 -1.65
C SER A 147 -12.17 -34.16 -0.78
N THR A 148 -10.96 -33.73 -1.14
CA THR A 148 -10.19 -32.76 -0.35
C THR A 148 -9.85 -31.54 -1.17
N VAL A 149 -9.81 -30.38 -0.52
CA VAL A 149 -9.21 -29.16 -1.06
C VAL A 149 -8.35 -28.51 0.00
N THR A 150 -7.11 -28.18 -0.37
CA THR A 150 -6.22 -27.35 0.42
C THR A 150 -6.15 -25.97 -0.23
N ALA A 151 -6.38 -24.92 0.55
CA ALA A 151 -6.35 -23.55 0.09
C ALA A 151 -5.07 -22.84 0.55
N ASN A 152 -4.54 -22.01 -0.34
CA ASN A 152 -3.68 -20.89 0.01
C ASN A 152 -4.46 -19.61 -0.30
N PHE A 153 -4.88 -18.89 0.74
CA PHE A 153 -5.62 -17.63 0.58
C PHE A 153 -4.70 -16.40 0.54
N GLY A 154 -3.38 -16.58 0.70
CA GLY A 154 -2.40 -15.47 0.74
C GLY A 154 -1.46 -15.49 1.95
N SER A 155 -1.74 -16.32 2.96
CA SER A 155 -0.91 -16.40 4.17
C SER A 155 0.47 -17.02 3.93
N THR A 156 0.62 -17.74 2.81
CA THR A 156 1.88 -18.32 2.33
C THR A 156 2.11 -17.92 0.87
N PRO A 157 3.35 -17.89 0.37
CA PRO A 157 3.62 -17.59 -1.03
C PRO A 157 2.80 -18.46 -1.98
N PHE A 158 2.26 -17.86 -3.04
CA PHE A 158 1.63 -18.59 -4.13
C PHE A 158 2.68 -19.33 -4.97
N THR A 159 2.25 -20.43 -5.60
CA THR A 159 3.09 -21.22 -6.49
C THR A 159 3.24 -20.53 -7.84
N TYR A 160 2.17 -19.89 -8.32
CA TYR A 160 2.16 -19.10 -9.54
C TYR A 160 2.04 -17.61 -9.21
N GLU A 161 2.66 -16.81 -10.07
CA GLU A 161 2.65 -15.36 -9.94
C GLU A 161 1.23 -14.83 -10.13
N MET A 162 0.73 -14.17 -9.08
CA MET A 162 -0.54 -13.46 -9.12
C MET A 162 -0.45 -12.29 -10.11
N PRO A 163 -1.42 -12.11 -11.03
CA PRO A 163 -1.39 -11.02 -12.00
C PRO A 163 -1.45 -9.63 -11.36
N GLU A 164 -0.89 -8.64 -12.08
CA GLU A 164 -0.91 -7.24 -11.67
C GLU A 164 -2.33 -6.73 -11.44
N GLY A 165 -2.50 -5.93 -10.38
CA GLY A 165 -3.80 -5.37 -9.99
C GLY A 165 -4.69 -6.30 -9.16
N TYR A 166 -4.32 -7.57 -8.99
CA TYR A 166 -5.00 -8.49 -8.05
C TYR A 166 -4.39 -8.39 -6.65
N PHE A 167 -5.22 -8.62 -5.64
CA PHE A 167 -4.82 -8.87 -4.26
C PHE A 167 -4.99 -10.35 -3.95
N SER A 168 -4.21 -10.89 -3.01
CA SER A 168 -4.53 -12.20 -2.46
C SER A 168 -5.89 -12.16 -1.76
N TYR A 169 -6.52 -13.32 -1.59
CA TYR A 169 -7.83 -13.40 -0.97
C TYR A 169 -7.83 -12.90 0.49
N ASP A 170 -6.72 -13.01 1.21
CA ASP A 170 -6.58 -12.46 2.57
C ASP A 170 -6.40 -10.93 2.62
N GLY A 171 -6.29 -10.26 1.47
CA GLY A 171 -6.17 -8.81 1.36
C GLY A 171 -4.75 -8.29 1.22
N SER A 172 -3.75 -9.17 1.18
CA SER A 172 -2.36 -8.77 0.98
C SER A 172 -1.99 -8.65 -0.51
N GLN A 173 -1.12 -7.69 -0.84
CA GLN A 173 -0.58 -7.52 -2.20
C GLN A 173 0.63 -8.44 -2.46
N TYR A 174 0.54 -9.73 -2.11
CA TYR A 174 1.63 -10.68 -2.37
C TYR A 174 1.56 -11.19 -3.82
N SER A 175 2.11 -10.45 -4.78
CA SER A 175 2.78 -11.15 -5.88
C SER A 175 4.02 -11.81 -5.29
N SER A 176 4.41 -12.96 -5.82
CA SER A 176 5.57 -13.76 -5.41
C SER A 176 6.74 -12.89 -4.92
N TYR A 177 7.29 -13.22 -3.75
CA TYR A 177 8.35 -12.46 -3.05
C TYR A 177 9.65 -12.33 -3.87
N ASP A 178 9.63 -11.55 -4.94
CA ASP A 178 10.84 -10.97 -5.52
C ASP A 178 11.22 -9.75 -4.67
N ARG A 179 11.36 -10.01 -3.37
CA ARG A 179 11.72 -9.00 -2.38
C ARG A 179 13.18 -9.14 -2.01
N PHE A 180 13.77 -8.03 -1.63
CA PHE A 180 15.14 -8.01 -1.16
C PHE A 180 15.29 -7.12 0.07
N LEU A 181 16.29 -7.45 0.86
CA LEU A 181 16.86 -6.58 1.87
C LEU A 181 18.24 -6.16 1.36
N ILE A 182 18.68 -4.97 1.74
CA ILE A 182 20.04 -4.52 1.43
C ILE A 182 20.92 -4.86 2.62
N GLN A 183 22.05 -5.49 2.36
CA GLN A 183 23.12 -5.63 3.34
C GLN A 183 24.16 -4.56 3.07
N THR A 184 24.48 -3.75 4.08
CA THR A 184 25.50 -2.71 3.95
C THR A 184 26.90 -3.32 4.06
N SER A 185 27.95 -2.57 3.68
CA SER A 185 29.34 -2.97 3.87
C SER A 185 29.72 -3.23 5.33
N ASN A 186 28.95 -2.66 6.27
CA ASN A 186 29.14 -2.84 7.71
C ASN A 186 28.32 -4.02 8.27
N ASN A 187 27.77 -4.87 7.38
CA ASN A 187 26.97 -6.04 7.73
C ASN A 187 25.61 -5.71 8.40
N GLU A 188 25.12 -4.48 8.26
CA GLU A 188 23.78 -4.10 8.71
C GLU A 188 22.75 -4.52 7.65
N THR A 189 21.62 -5.08 8.09
CA THR A 189 20.49 -5.37 7.21
C THR A 189 19.54 -4.18 7.22
N ILE A 190 19.20 -3.65 6.05
CA ILE A 190 18.30 -2.51 5.91
C ILE A 190 17.19 -2.79 4.89
N THR A 191 16.09 -2.06 5.06
CA THR A 191 15.06 -1.89 4.03
C THR A 191 14.91 -0.41 3.72
N ILE A 192 14.46 -0.08 2.52
CA ILE A 192 14.12 1.28 2.13
C ILE A 192 12.62 1.33 1.86
N LYS A 193 11.94 2.25 2.53
CA LYS A 193 10.48 2.37 2.46
C LYS A 193 10.09 3.76 1.99
N TYR A 194 9.14 3.76 1.06
CA TYR A 194 8.40 4.94 0.68
C TYR A 194 7.59 5.45 1.89
N ASP A 195 7.69 6.75 2.22
CA ASP A 195 7.01 7.39 3.35
C ASP A 195 6.63 8.83 2.98
N GLU A 196 5.40 9.02 2.52
CA GLU A 196 4.85 10.34 2.16
C GLU A 196 4.75 11.30 3.34
N SER A 197 4.75 10.79 4.58
CA SER A 197 4.72 11.61 5.78
C SER A 197 6.01 12.40 6.00
N LYS A 198 7.08 12.09 5.25
CA LYS A 198 8.37 12.79 5.28
C LYS A 198 8.46 14.01 4.37
N ILE A 199 7.34 14.40 3.75
CA ILE A 199 7.24 15.69 3.06
C ILE A 199 6.98 16.78 4.09
N GLU A 200 8.05 17.34 4.64
CA GLU A 200 7.98 18.42 5.63
C GLU A 200 8.41 19.75 5.00
N ASN A 201 7.75 20.85 5.39
CA ASN A 201 8.25 22.19 5.08
C ASN A 201 9.61 22.36 5.77
N ALA A 202 10.65 22.53 4.96
CA ALA A 202 12.04 22.66 5.40
C ALA A 202 12.34 24.02 6.05
N ILE A 203 11.43 24.97 5.91
CA ILE A 203 11.56 26.30 6.50
C ILE A 203 10.95 26.28 7.91
N PRO A 204 11.71 26.70 8.95
CA PRO A 204 11.17 26.82 10.30
C PRO A 204 10.10 27.92 10.36
N VAL A 205 9.36 27.99 11.47
CA VAL A 205 8.47 29.14 11.73
C VAL A 205 9.34 30.39 11.92
N MET A 206 9.34 31.29 10.95
CA MET A 206 10.17 32.50 10.99
C MET A 206 9.53 33.58 11.88
N THR A 207 10.37 34.36 12.57
CA THR A 207 9.96 35.51 13.39
C THR A 207 10.68 36.81 12.99
N SER A 208 11.67 36.71 12.13
CA SER A 208 12.38 37.81 11.48
C SER A 208 12.97 37.31 10.16
N ASN A 209 13.64 38.16 9.37
CA ASN A 209 14.30 37.69 8.14
C ASN A 209 15.45 36.70 8.38
N THR A 210 15.94 36.54 9.61
CA THR A 210 17.11 35.71 9.93
C THR A 210 16.92 34.82 11.17
N SER A 211 15.69 34.70 11.70
CA SER A 211 15.42 33.94 12.92
C SER A 211 14.20 33.04 12.73
N PRO A 212 14.23 31.79 13.24
CA PRO A 212 15.24 31.21 14.15
C PRO A 212 16.53 30.71 13.48
N GLU A 213 16.49 30.42 12.18
CA GLU A 213 17.65 30.06 11.38
C GLU A 213 17.43 30.45 9.91
N GLY A 214 18.48 30.34 9.10
CA GLY A 214 18.48 30.72 7.68
C GLY A 214 18.29 32.22 7.44
N GLU A 215 18.03 32.58 6.19
CA GLU A 215 17.89 33.97 5.75
C GLU A 215 16.82 34.08 4.66
N VAL A 216 15.83 34.96 4.86
CA VAL A 216 14.82 35.28 3.85
C VAL A 216 15.44 36.19 2.80
N ILE A 217 15.38 35.77 1.53
CA ILE A 217 15.84 36.56 0.38
C ILE A 217 14.65 37.15 -0.36
N TYR A 218 14.73 38.41 -0.76
CA TYR A 218 13.60 39.11 -1.39
C TYR A 218 14.08 40.29 -2.22
N SER A 219 13.25 40.75 -3.15
CA SER A 219 13.55 41.92 -3.99
C SER A 219 13.29 43.25 -3.27
N SER A 220 12.15 43.36 -2.60
CA SER A 220 11.68 44.53 -1.86
C SER A 220 10.49 44.14 -0.98
N TYR A 221 10.04 45.04 -0.11
CA TYR A 221 8.80 44.87 0.64
C TYR A 221 8.08 46.20 0.83
N TYR A 222 6.81 46.15 1.23
CA TYR A 222 5.96 47.31 1.47
C TYR A 222 5.45 47.30 2.92
N ASP A 223 5.66 48.42 3.62
CA ASP A 223 5.10 48.69 4.94
C ASP A 223 5.39 47.56 5.96
N THR A 224 4.38 47.13 6.72
CA THR A 224 4.49 46.10 7.77
C THR A 224 4.38 44.65 7.23
N TYR A 225 4.35 44.46 5.90
CA TYR A 225 4.28 43.15 5.23
C TYR A 225 5.68 42.60 4.96
N TYR A 226 6.42 42.42 6.05
CA TYR A 226 7.80 41.97 6.02
C TYR A 226 7.95 40.60 5.32
N PRO A 227 9.05 40.35 4.59
CA PRO A 227 9.28 39.11 3.85
C PRO A 227 9.15 37.82 4.69
N TRP A 228 9.66 37.83 5.93
CA TRP A 228 9.59 36.68 6.82
C TRP A 228 8.17 36.24 7.19
N LYS A 229 7.17 37.12 7.06
CA LYS A 229 5.77 36.79 7.35
C LYS A 229 5.12 35.86 6.32
N ALA A 230 5.77 35.59 5.20
CA ALA A 230 5.35 34.53 4.29
C ALA A 230 5.93 33.15 4.68
N PHE A 231 6.64 33.08 5.81
CA PHE A 231 7.28 31.89 6.34
C PHE A 231 6.96 31.71 7.83
N ASP A 232 5.97 32.43 8.36
CA ASP A 232 5.59 32.39 9.78
C ASP A 232 4.48 31.37 10.07
N LYS A 233 4.02 30.66 9.04
CA LYS A 233 2.95 29.64 9.11
C LYS A 233 1.60 30.22 9.51
N SER A 234 1.38 31.51 9.27
CA SER A 234 0.11 32.22 9.44
C SER A 234 -0.48 32.58 8.07
N THR A 235 -1.81 32.54 7.95
CA THR A 235 -2.51 32.98 6.74
C THR A 235 -3.41 34.20 7.01
N ALA A 236 -3.16 34.90 8.11
CA ALA A 236 -3.88 36.11 8.47
C ALA A 236 -3.61 37.21 7.42
N GLN A 237 -4.53 38.15 7.27
CA GLN A 237 -4.40 39.19 6.25
C GLN A 237 -3.10 40.01 6.42
N SER A 238 -2.66 40.27 7.66
CA SER A 238 -1.44 41.03 7.97
C SER A 238 -0.15 40.22 7.88
N ASP A 239 -0.25 38.90 7.80
CA ASP A 239 0.85 37.96 7.92
C ASP A 239 1.11 37.42 6.52
N ARG A 240 1.85 38.23 5.77
CA ARG A 240 2.17 38.02 4.36
C ARG A 240 3.39 38.84 3.99
N TRP A 241 4.05 38.45 2.91
CA TRP A 241 4.94 39.33 2.19
C TRP A 241 4.14 40.14 1.15
N ALA A 242 4.47 41.43 1.02
CA ALA A 242 3.97 42.26 -0.08
C ALA A 242 5.03 43.25 -0.54
N THR A 243 4.97 43.64 -1.81
CA THR A 243 5.86 44.65 -2.42
C THR A 243 5.05 45.64 -3.26
N SER A 244 5.49 46.90 -3.33
CA SER A 244 4.92 47.96 -4.17
C SER A 244 5.37 47.87 -5.64
N SER A 245 5.36 46.65 -6.16
CA SER A 245 5.64 46.29 -7.55
C SER A 245 4.74 45.13 -7.96
N SER A 246 4.35 45.05 -9.24
CA SER A 246 3.59 43.92 -9.78
C SER A 246 4.45 42.65 -9.99
N THR A 247 5.77 42.77 -9.80
CA THR A 247 6.77 41.72 -9.97
C THR A 247 7.77 41.74 -8.81
N GLY A 248 8.47 40.63 -8.60
CA GLY A 248 9.49 40.53 -7.57
C GLY A 248 9.84 39.09 -7.24
N TYR A 249 10.87 38.91 -6.43
CA TYR A 249 11.24 37.59 -5.93
C TYR A 249 11.14 37.53 -4.41
N LEU A 250 10.82 36.33 -3.92
CA LEU A 250 10.81 35.96 -2.52
C LEU A 250 11.38 34.55 -2.41
N GLY A 251 12.18 34.29 -1.39
CA GLY A 251 12.82 33.00 -1.23
C GLY A 251 13.50 32.85 0.11
N TYR A 252 14.25 31.78 0.22
CA TYR A 252 14.92 31.41 1.45
C TYR A 252 16.32 30.84 1.16
N LYS A 253 17.28 31.23 1.99
CA LYS A 253 18.63 30.70 2.03
C LYS A 253 18.79 29.85 3.28
N PHE A 254 18.98 28.57 3.07
CA PHE A 254 19.13 27.59 4.14
C PHE A 254 20.53 27.64 4.75
N SER A 255 20.65 27.28 6.03
CA SER A 255 21.95 27.14 6.72
C SER A 255 22.79 25.97 6.17
N ILE A 256 22.14 24.99 5.54
CA ILE A 256 22.75 23.84 4.86
C ILE A 256 22.05 23.61 3.52
N LYS A 257 22.74 23.04 2.53
CA LYS A 257 22.13 22.74 1.24
C LYS A 257 20.97 21.73 1.40
N LYS A 258 19.85 22.03 0.74
CA LYS A 258 18.63 21.21 0.76
C LYS A 258 18.30 20.73 -0.64
N ILE A 259 17.58 19.61 -0.75
CA ILE A 259 16.96 19.15 -2.01
C ILE A 259 15.46 19.44 -1.90
N ILE A 260 15.01 20.57 -2.44
CA ILE A 260 13.59 20.91 -2.49
C ILE A 260 13.01 20.35 -3.78
N THR A 261 11.84 19.73 -3.70
CA THR A 261 11.13 19.14 -4.85
C THR A 261 9.69 19.60 -4.96
N SER A 262 9.21 20.35 -3.98
CA SER A 262 7.91 21.00 -4.05
C SER A 262 7.90 22.29 -3.27
N TYR A 263 7.06 23.21 -3.73
CA TYR A 263 6.72 24.43 -3.00
C TYR A 263 5.21 24.58 -2.93
N THR A 264 4.74 25.27 -1.91
CA THR A 264 3.32 25.56 -1.73
C THR A 264 3.14 27.05 -1.57
N ILE A 265 2.18 27.62 -2.31
CA ILE A 265 1.80 29.03 -2.20
C ILE A 265 0.41 29.09 -1.58
N THR A 266 0.24 29.92 -0.56
CA THR A 266 -1.06 30.23 0.03
C THR A 266 -1.41 31.70 -0.17
N HIS A 267 -2.64 31.98 -0.58
CA HIS A 267 -3.18 33.33 -0.63
C HIS A 267 -3.68 33.77 0.76
N ALA A 268 -3.20 34.92 1.25
CA ALA A 268 -3.62 35.44 2.56
C ALA A 268 -5.12 35.82 2.59
N THR A 269 -5.71 35.74 3.78
CA THR A 269 -7.16 35.90 3.99
C THR A 269 -7.67 37.30 3.59
N SER A 270 -8.84 37.35 2.92
CA SER A 270 -9.59 38.57 2.63
C SER A 270 -8.88 39.60 1.74
N LEU A 271 -7.99 39.15 0.86
CA LEU A 271 -7.29 39.99 -0.13
C LEU A 271 -7.88 39.82 -1.53
N ALA A 272 -7.66 40.84 -2.38
CA ALA A 272 -8.02 40.78 -3.77
C ALA A 272 -7.08 39.82 -4.53
N ASN A 273 -7.67 38.90 -5.30
CA ASN A 273 -6.94 37.90 -6.07
C ASN A 273 -5.94 38.52 -7.08
N THR A 274 -6.14 39.79 -7.45
CA THR A 274 -5.29 40.53 -8.40
C THR A 274 -3.85 40.75 -7.91
N LEU A 275 -3.59 40.65 -6.60
CA LEU A 275 -2.24 40.79 -6.01
C LEU A 275 -1.41 39.52 -6.08
N THR A 276 -2.02 38.37 -6.33
CA THR A 276 -1.35 37.06 -6.25
C THR A 276 -0.45 36.80 -7.46
N PRO A 277 0.59 35.95 -7.32
CA PRO A 277 1.40 35.51 -8.45
C PRO A 277 0.54 34.91 -9.57
N ASN A 278 0.82 35.30 -10.81
CA ASN A 278 0.17 34.74 -12.00
C ASN A 278 1.15 33.94 -12.86
N THR A 279 2.35 34.48 -13.05
CA THR A 279 3.42 33.84 -13.83
C THR A 279 4.74 33.98 -13.09
N TRP A 280 5.46 32.88 -12.92
CA TRP A 280 6.74 32.84 -12.22
C TRP A 280 7.60 31.65 -12.63
N THR A 281 8.88 31.77 -12.32
CA THR A 281 9.83 30.65 -12.23
C THR A 281 10.09 30.33 -10.76
N PHE A 282 10.23 29.06 -10.43
CA PHE A 282 10.82 28.64 -9.16
C PHE A 282 12.27 28.25 -9.44
N GLU A 283 13.20 28.86 -8.71
CA GLU A 283 14.62 28.87 -9.04
C GLU A 283 15.46 28.46 -7.85
N ALA A 284 16.63 27.87 -8.11
CA ALA A 284 17.62 27.54 -7.10
C ALA A 284 19.02 28.03 -7.46
N SER A 285 19.84 28.28 -6.44
CA SER A 285 21.20 28.80 -6.58
C SER A 285 22.08 28.36 -5.41
N ASN A 286 23.40 28.37 -5.62
CA ASN A 286 24.39 28.16 -4.57
C ASN A 286 25.22 29.43 -4.25
N ASP A 287 25.16 30.47 -5.08
CA ASP A 287 25.93 31.71 -4.96
C ASP A 287 25.05 32.97 -4.88
N GLY A 288 23.76 32.85 -5.18
CA GLY A 288 22.80 33.96 -5.21
C GLY A 288 22.84 34.79 -6.49
N THR A 289 23.73 34.48 -7.43
CA THR A 289 23.89 35.18 -8.72
C THR A 289 23.46 34.33 -9.90
N ASP A 290 23.86 33.06 -9.93
CA ASP A 290 23.51 32.11 -10.99
C ASP A 290 22.31 31.27 -10.53
N TRP A 291 21.20 31.42 -11.24
CA TRP A 291 19.93 30.80 -10.89
C TRP A 291 19.50 29.77 -11.94
N ILE A 292 19.20 28.57 -11.48
CA ILE A 292 18.67 27.48 -12.31
C ILE A 292 17.15 27.44 -12.12
N VAL A 293 16.41 27.43 -13.21
CA VAL A 293 14.95 27.26 -13.20
C VAL A 293 14.61 25.79 -12.95
N LEU A 294 13.87 25.52 -11.88
CA LEU A 294 13.40 24.18 -11.49
C LEU A 294 11.94 23.94 -11.87
N ASP A 295 11.13 24.99 -11.90
CA ASP A 295 9.73 24.95 -12.30
C ASP A 295 9.31 26.27 -12.96
N SER A 296 8.27 26.23 -13.81
CA SER A 296 7.69 27.39 -14.49
C SER A 296 6.17 27.29 -14.50
N GLN A 297 5.51 28.33 -14.01
CA GLN A 297 4.06 28.41 -13.94
C GLN A 297 3.56 29.65 -14.66
N HIS A 298 2.42 29.51 -15.34
CA HIS A 298 1.78 30.58 -16.11
C HIS A 298 0.27 30.61 -15.84
N SER A 299 -0.34 31.78 -16.05
CA SER A 299 -1.80 31.96 -16.03
C SER A 299 -2.49 31.49 -14.75
N GLN A 300 -1.81 31.61 -13.61
CA GLN A 300 -2.33 31.15 -12.32
C GLN A 300 -3.27 32.20 -11.71
N ILE A 301 -4.41 31.74 -11.22
CA ILE A 301 -5.39 32.56 -10.50
C ILE A 301 -5.69 31.83 -9.19
N PHE A 302 -5.51 32.51 -8.06
CA PHE A 302 -5.81 31.99 -6.73
C PHE A 302 -7.14 32.56 -6.22
N GLN A 303 -7.91 31.73 -5.52
CA GLN A 303 -9.05 32.17 -4.72
C GLN A 303 -8.59 32.64 -3.34
N SER A 304 -9.46 33.37 -2.63
CA SER A 304 -9.21 33.75 -1.23
C SER A 304 -8.97 32.52 -0.37
N LYS A 305 -7.88 32.51 0.43
CA LYS A 305 -7.43 31.38 1.26
C LYS A 305 -7.02 30.11 0.50
N GLU A 306 -6.90 30.17 -0.83
CA GLU A 306 -6.47 29.00 -1.58
C GLU A 306 -5.00 28.68 -1.27
N ARG A 307 -4.73 27.40 -1.03
CA ARG A 307 -3.40 26.82 -0.88
C ARG A 307 -3.15 25.87 -2.04
N ARG A 308 -2.10 26.10 -2.83
CA ARG A 308 -1.77 25.26 -4.00
C ARG A 308 -0.32 24.79 -3.93
N LYS A 309 -0.13 23.49 -4.07
CA LYS A 309 1.17 22.82 -4.07
C LYS A 309 1.62 22.55 -5.51
N TYR A 310 2.90 22.76 -5.76
CA TYR A 310 3.56 22.51 -7.04
C TYR A 310 4.74 21.57 -6.81
N THR A 311 4.83 20.51 -7.60
CA THR A 311 5.88 19.49 -7.52
C THR A 311 6.72 19.51 -8.78
N PHE A 312 8.03 19.34 -8.65
CA PHE A 312 8.97 19.33 -9.76
C PHE A 312 10.11 18.34 -9.48
N PHE A 313 10.81 17.91 -10.53
CA PHE A 313 11.97 17.03 -10.37
C PHE A 313 13.21 17.84 -9.98
N ASN A 314 13.87 17.44 -8.89
CA ASN A 314 15.16 17.97 -8.51
C ASN A 314 15.95 16.93 -7.71
N ASP A 315 17.14 16.59 -8.20
CA ASP A 315 18.08 15.64 -7.62
C ASP A 315 19.36 16.32 -7.09
N LYS A 316 19.42 17.66 -7.16
CA LYS A 316 20.57 18.48 -6.75
C LYS A 316 20.27 19.30 -5.50
N GLU A 317 21.30 19.48 -4.69
CA GLU A 317 21.23 20.27 -3.47
C GLU A 317 21.66 21.74 -3.71
N TYR A 318 20.90 22.67 -3.12
CA TYR A 318 21.12 24.11 -3.25
C TYR A 318 20.98 24.81 -1.90
N LEU A 319 21.71 25.92 -1.72
CA LEU A 319 21.60 26.79 -0.55
C LEU A 319 20.40 27.74 -0.65
N LEU A 320 20.10 28.26 -1.84
CA LEU A 320 19.08 29.27 -2.05
C LEU A 320 17.99 28.74 -2.97
N TYR A 321 16.75 29.06 -2.62
CA TYR A 321 15.56 28.80 -3.42
C TYR A 321 14.68 30.04 -3.42
N ARG A 322 14.07 30.38 -4.56
CA ARG A 322 13.13 31.51 -4.66
C ARG A 322 12.03 31.27 -5.67
N ILE A 323 10.89 31.90 -5.43
CA ILE A 323 9.91 32.21 -6.46
C ILE A 323 10.29 33.56 -7.08
N ASN A 324 10.37 33.63 -8.40
CA ASN A 324 10.65 34.84 -9.17
C ASN A 324 9.43 35.17 -10.04
N VAL A 325 8.59 36.09 -9.56
CA VAL A 325 7.29 36.43 -10.16
C VAL A 325 7.47 37.50 -11.21
N SER A 326 7.24 37.14 -12.46
CA SER A 326 7.31 38.04 -13.62
C SER A 326 5.97 38.71 -13.94
N LYS A 327 4.86 38.22 -13.39
CA LYS A 327 3.53 38.81 -13.56
C LYS A 327 2.58 38.43 -12.41
N ASN A 328 1.78 39.39 -11.94
CA ASN A 328 0.63 39.16 -11.06
C ASN A 328 -0.70 39.26 -11.81
N ASN A 329 -1.82 39.15 -11.10
CA ASN A 329 -3.17 39.17 -11.68
C ASN A 329 -3.73 40.60 -11.88
N GLY A 330 -2.88 41.60 -12.17
CA GLY A 330 -3.29 42.93 -12.65
C GLY A 330 -3.29 44.06 -11.60
N HIS A 331 -2.70 43.84 -10.43
CA HIS A 331 -2.53 44.88 -9.40
C HIS A 331 -1.15 45.55 -9.48
N ASN A 332 -0.97 46.73 -8.90
CA ASN A 332 0.35 47.40 -8.82
C ASN A 332 1.27 46.83 -7.72
N TYR A 333 0.76 45.89 -6.93
CA TYR A 333 1.44 45.26 -5.80
C TYR A 333 1.36 43.74 -5.97
N LEU A 334 2.40 43.06 -5.54
CA LEU A 334 2.49 41.61 -5.48
C LEU A 334 2.47 41.20 -4.02
N SER A 335 1.76 40.12 -3.71
CA SER A 335 1.74 39.56 -2.35
C SER A 335 1.64 38.04 -2.37
N ILE A 336 2.32 37.43 -1.40
CA ILE A 336 2.28 35.99 -1.11
C ILE A 336 1.92 35.86 0.37
N GLY A 337 0.86 35.11 0.65
CA GLY A 337 0.42 34.85 2.02
C GLY A 337 1.42 33.95 2.73
N GLU A 338 1.60 32.73 2.22
CA GLU A 338 2.63 31.80 2.70
C GLU A 338 3.38 31.17 1.53
N LEU A 339 4.67 30.90 1.73
CA LEU A 339 5.55 30.15 0.85
C LEU A 339 6.24 29.02 1.63
N GLU A 340 5.85 27.79 1.34
CA GLU A 340 6.47 26.61 1.94
C GLU A 340 7.38 25.95 0.91
N MET A 341 8.51 25.40 1.37
CA MET A 341 9.42 24.62 0.53
C MET A 341 9.65 23.28 1.20
N SER A 342 9.27 22.19 0.53
CA SER A 342 9.38 20.86 1.12
C SER A 342 10.51 20.07 0.50
N GLU A 343 11.32 19.46 1.37
CA GLU A 343 12.21 18.39 0.96
C GLU A 343 11.37 17.13 0.66
N TYR A 344 11.80 16.35 -0.33
CA TYR A 344 11.21 15.05 -0.63
C TYR A 344 12.28 14.01 -0.52
N PHE A 345 12.28 13.34 0.64
CA PHE A 345 12.96 12.08 0.84
C PHE A 345 11.86 11.03 0.95
N PRO A 346 11.25 10.61 -0.18
CA PRO A 346 10.21 9.61 -0.14
C PRO A 346 10.74 8.33 0.49
N TYR A 347 12.05 8.09 0.42
CA TYR A 347 12.69 6.88 0.87
C TYR A 347 13.37 7.06 2.23
N THR A 348 12.86 6.36 3.24
CA THR A 348 13.52 6.18 4.54
C THR A 348 14.29 4.87 4.52
N TYR A 349 15.55 4.87 4.98
CA TYR A 349 16.25 3.61 5.23
C TYR A 349 16.00 3.17 6.67
N ARG A 350 15.59 1.92 6.84
CA ARG A 350 15.23 1.34 8.13
C ARG A 350 16.17 0.21 8.48
N TYR A 351 16.75 0.29 9.67
CA TYR A 351 17.57 -0.78 10.20
C TYR A 351 16.71 -1.97 10.62
N ILE A 352 17.10 -3.17 10.18
CA ILE A 352 16.49 -4.43 10.56
C ILE A 352 17.44 -5.14 11.55
N PRO A 353 17.08 -5.22 12.83
CA PRO A 353 17.99 -5.72 13.87
C PRO A 353 18.35 -7.21 13.73
N MET A 354 17.51 -8.02 13.08
CA MET A 354 17.82 -9.42 12.76
C MET A 354 17.26 -9.80 11.39
N ALA A 355 18.06 -10.49 10.57
CA ALA A 355 17.62 -11.01 9.27
C ALA A 355 16.80 -12.31 9.43
N THR A 356 15.62 -12.22 10.05
CA THR A 356 14.68 -13.35 10.16
C THR A 356 13.77 -13.41 8.93
N GLU A 357 13.22 -14.60 8.66
CA GLU A 357 12.19 -14.79 7.63
C GLU A 357 10.99 -13.85 7.85
N GLN A 358 10.55 -13.68 9.11
CA GLN A 358 9.48 -12.75 9.45
C GLN A 358 9.82 -11.29 9.12
N ASN A 359 11.08 -10.87 9.37
CA ASN A 359 11.52 -9.51 9.03
C ASN A 359 11.67 -9.31 7.52
N PHE A 360 12.12 -10.33 6.80
CA PHE A 360 12.11 -10.33 5.33
C PHE A 360 10.69 -10.21 4.78
N ILE A 361 9.74 -10.95 5.33
CA ILE A 361 8.33 -10.90 4.94
C ILE A 361 7.73 -9.51 5.22
N ASN A 362 7.91 -9.00 6.45
CA ASN A 362 7.28 -7.75 6.89
C ASN A 362 7.92 -6.50 6.31
N HIS A 363 9.23 -6.55 6.03
CA HIS A 363 10.02 -5.36 5.75
C HIS A 363 10.78 -5.42 4.42
N GLY A 364 10.78 -6.55 3.70
CA GLY A 364 11.37 -6.67 2.37
C GLY A 364 10.91 -5.57 1.40
N MET A 365 11.83 -5.09 0.58
CA MET A 365 11.53 -4.19 -0.54
C MET A 365 11.16 -5.00 -1.77
N ASP A 366 10.23 -4.52 -2.56
CA ASP A 366 9.87 -5.12 -3.84
C ASP A 366 10.97 -4.84 -4.90
N ARG A 367 11.36 -5.83 -5.71
CA ARG A 367 12.33 -5.66 -6.81
C ARG A 367 11.83 -4.78 -7.95
N SER A 368 10.51 -4.59 -8.08
CA SER A 368 9.95 -3.61 -9.02
C SER A 368 10.27 -2.16 -8.62
N ILE A 369 10.75 -1.90 -7.40
CA ILE A 369 11.20 -0.58 -6.97
C ILE A 369 12.51 -0.24 -7.68
N GLN A 370 12.45 0.74 -8.59
CA GLN A 370 13.65 1.43 -9.06
C GLN A 370 14.18 2.33 -7.95
N LEU A 371 15.29 1.92 -7.37
CA LEU A 371 15.92 2.60 -6.26
C LEU A 371 17.16 3.36 -6.74
N ASP A 372 17.11 4.69 -6.71
CA ASP A 372 18.29 5.49 -7.01
C ASP A 372 19.21 5.60 -5.79
N LEU A 373 20.15 4.65 -5.70
CA LEU A 373 21.19 4.60 -4.67
C LEU A 373 22.25 5.71 -4.80
N SER A 374 22.19 6.54 -5.84
CA SER A 374 23.08 7.70 -5.97
C SER A 374 22.61 8.91 -5.15
N THR A 375 21.34 8.90 -4.71
CA THR A 375 20.78 9.92 -3.82
C THR A 375 21.10 9.64 -2.35
N GLN A 376 21.45 10.67 -1.57
CA GLN A 376 21.69 10.50 -0.13
C GLN A 376 20.37 10.27 0.63
N PHE A 377 20.23 9.11 1.28
CA PHE A 377 19.15 8.86 2.23
C PHE A 377 19.38 9.63 3.53
N LYS A 378 18.57 10.66 3.82
CA LYS A 378 18.77 11.54 5.00
C LYS A 378 17.97 11.15 6.25
N CYS A 379 17.09 10.15 6.18
CA CYS A 379 16.27 9.72 7.31
C CYS A 379 16.55 8.26 7.69
N LYS A 380 17.17 8.05 8.87
CA LYS A 380 17.35 6.73 9.51
C LYS A 380 16.18 6.47 10.45
N VAL A 381 15.47 5.38 10.24
CA VAL A 381 14.43 4.92 11.17
C VAL A 381 14.84 3.58 11.76
N TYR A 382 14.71 3.41 13.07
CA TYR A 382 14.95 2.12 13.73
C TYR A 382 13.63 1.38 13.84
N ILE A 383 13.61 0.10 13.47
CA ILE A 383 12.49 -0.78 13.80
C ILE A 383 12.73 -1.23 15.25
N GLU A 384 11.92 -0.73 16.18
CA GLU A 384 11.90 -1.27 17.54
C GLU A 384 11.35 -2.69 17.51
N GLN A 385 12.25 -3.65 17.72
CA GLN A 385 11.86 -5.01 18.06
C GLN A 385 11.99 -5.16 19.57
N ILE A 386 10.92 -4.85 20.28
CA ILE A 386 10.79 -5.25 21.68
C ILE A 386 10.57 -6.76 21.64
N GLY A 387 11.65 -7.53 21.60
CA GLY A 387 11.60 -8.89 22.07
C GLY A 387 11.25 -8.81 23.54
N THR A 388 10.03 -9.21 23.92
CA THR A 388 9.82 -9.60 25.31
C THR A 388 10.85 -10.68 25.58
N ALA A 389 11.75 -10.43 26.54
CA ALA A 389 12.48 -11.53 27.15
C ALA A 389 11.42 -12.54 27.55
N LEU A 390 11.44 -13.74 26.95
CA LEU A 390 10.75 -14.87 27.54
C LEU A 390 11.42 -15.02 28.91
N GLY A 391 10.78 -14.47 29.94
CA GLY A 391 11.23 -14.61 31.32
C GLY A 391 11.54 -16.09 31.58
N GLU A 392 12.52 -16.34 32.44
CA GLU A 392 13.04 -17.67 32.74
C GLU A 392 11.91 -18.73 32.83
N GLY A 393 11.83 -19.61 31.83
CA GLY A 393 11.12 -20.89 31.89
C GLY A 393 9.63 -20.88 31.49
N LYS A 394 9.31 -21.47 30.33
CA LYS A 394 8.08 -22.24 30.17
C LYS A 394 8.37 -23.70 30.52
N VAL A 395 8.13 -24.09 31.76
CA VAL A 395 8.17 -25.51 32.17
C VAL A 395 6.87 -26.18 31.76
N PHE A 396 6.92 -27.11 30.81
CA PHE A 396 5.79 -28.01 30.54
C PHE A 396 5.75 -29.10 31.62
N LYS A 397 4.74 -29.06 32.50
CA LYS A 397 4.53 -30.08 33.53
C LYS A 397 3.35 -30.99 33.15
N LYS A 398 3.65 -32.25 32.83
CA LYS A 398 2.65 -33.32 32.63
C LYS A 398 2.84 -34.37 33.72
N MET A 399 1.84 -34.54 34.60
CA MET A 399 1.88 -35.62 35.61
C MET A 399 1.58 -36.96 34.96
N THR A 400 2.41 -37.97 35.26
CA THR A 400 2.25 -39.35 34.77
C THR A 400 2.26 -40.29 35.98
N ASP A 401 1.28 -41.19 36.06
CA ASP A 401 1.19 -42.19 37.13
C ASP A 401 2.21 -43.31 36.92
N THR A 402 3.24 -43.35 37.76
CA THR A 402 4.34 -44.32 37.69
C THR A 402 4.06 -45.63 38.41
N SER A 403 2.91 -45.77 39.08
CA SER A 403 2.54 -47.01 39.78
C SER A 403 2.26 -48.17 38.82
N LYS A 404 2.01 -47.87 37.53
CA LYS A 404 1.66 -48.88 36.50
C LYS A 404 2.78 -49.16 35.49
N LYS A 405 3.70 -48.22 35.23
CA LYS A 405 4.88 -48.42 34.36
C LYS A 405 6.03 -47.48 34.75
N SER A 406 7.25 -48.01 34.83
CA SER A 406 8.46 -47.21 35.02
C SER A 406 8.88 -46.50 33.73
N ILE A 407 9.24 -45.21 33.83
CA ILE A 407 9.69 -44.41 32.70
C ILE A 407 11.17 -44.71 32.44
N LYS A 408 11.51 -45.25 31.26
CA LYS A 408 12.89 -45.64 30.91
C LYS A 408 13.65 -44.57 30.11
N SER A 409 12.97 -43.66 29.43
CA SER A 409 13.58 -42.50 28.76
C SER A 409 12.52 -41.48 28.36
N VAL A 410 12.89 -40.19 28.34
CA VAL A 410 12.08 -39.11 27.78
C VAL A 410 12.85 -38.51 26.60
N LYS A 411 12.20 -38.37 25.46
CA LYS A 411 12.70 -37.58 24.32
C LYS A 411 11.78 -36.40 24.10
N ILE A 412 12.38 -35.22 24.00
CA ILE A 412 11.76 -33.98 23.58
C ILE A 412 12.26 -33.81 22.14
N ASN A 413 11.35 -33.82 21.16
CA ASN A 413 11.68 -33.50 19.78
C ASN A 413 11.50 -32.00 19.55
#